data_AF-A0A8X8ID36-F1
#
_entry.id   AF-A0A8X8ID36-F1
#
_cell.length_a   1.000
_cell.length_b   1.000
_cell.length_c   1.000
_cell.angle_alpha   90.00
_cell.angle_beta   90.00
_cell.angle_gamma   90.00
#
_symmetry.space_group_name_H-M   'P 1'
#
loop_
_entity.id
_entity.type
_entity.pdbx_description
1 polymer ?
#
loop_
_entity_poly.entity_id
_entity_poly.type
_entity_poly.pdbx_seq_one_letter_code
_entity_poly.pdbx_strand_id
1 'polypeptide(L)'
;MLSRIADSLFWLNRYMERAQGVLRVSYVRYILSLDKNIHHNLTWRPVLEIFAHLDEDEILHLENDAALALPKLITQTENANSVKNMVLHARENARGVQDYITKEVWEDVNGLYHMVNQPDLPERLAELNALQTLEMLSGKCVAYAGITDITMPRGQGWNFMNLGKYIERSLETIALTEKEYEHIGYNLAQERDVMQWRSLLLSLSGYELHLKNYRKGNINLNVLHQVIFNVDFPRSILYSFKRIRRYLNDIVKDNPSDETMLLVNSFCRLHSRIRYMDPEDIEKVDLKTFLMELRIELLKFSTQFGQLFFSYH
;
A
#
# COMPACT_ATOMS: atom_id res chain seq x y z
N MET A 1 25.65 -9.53 -1.98
CA MET A 1 24.81 -9.02 -3.09
C MET A 1 25.23 -7.59 -3.38
N LEU A 2 25.35 -7.17 -4.64
CA LEU A 2 25.72 -5.78 -4.96
C LEU A 2 24.58 -4.83 -4.56
N SER A 3 24.94 -3.66 -4.02
CA SER A 3 24.01 -2.62 -3.56
C SER A 3 22.93 -2.27 -4.60
N ARG A 4 23.32 -2.11 -5.88
CA ARG A 4 22.38 -1.84 -6.98
C ARG A 4 21.35 -2.95 -7.23
N ILE A 5 21.74 -4.22 -7.05
CA ILE A 5 20.80 -5.35 -7.22
C ILE A 5 19.76 -5.32 -6.09
N ALA A 6 20.23 -5.07 -4.86
CA ALA A 6 19.37 -4.95 -3.69
C ALA A 6 18.35 -3.82 -3.87
N ASP A 7 18.82 -2.67 -4.38
CA ASP A 7 18.00 -1.49 -4.66
C ASP A 7 16.88 -1.79 -5.66
N SER A 8 17.25 -2.37 -6.81
CA SER A 8 16.27 -2.74 -7.84
C SER A 8 15.24 -3.76 -7.35
N LEU A 9 15.66 -4.78 -6.59
CA LEU A 9 14.74 -5.77 -6.03
C LEU A 9 13.79 -5.18 -4.97
N PHE A 10 14.30 -4.27 -4.14
CA PHE A 10 13.50 -3.55 -3.15
C PHE A 10 12.44 -2.67 -3.83
N TRP A 11 12.84 -1.84 -4.79
CA TRP A 11 11.93 -0.93 -5.48
C TRP A 11 10.98 -1.63 -6.44
N LEU A 12 11.40 -2.72 -7.09
CA LEU A 12 10.49 -3.57 -7.89
C LEU A 12 9.23 -3.92 -7.09
N ASN A 13 9.41 -4.52 -5.92
CA ASN A 13 8.27 -4.92 -5.09
C ASN A 13 7.53 -3.74 -4.48
N ARG A 14 8.24 -2.65 -4.18
CA ARG A 14 7.63 -1.43 -3.64
C ARG A 14 6.67 -0.80 -4.65
N TYR A 15 7.10 -0.65 -5.90
CA TYR A 15 6.25 -0.15 -6.98
C TYR A 15 5.09 -1.11 -7.29
N MET A 16 5.32 -2.42 -7.26
CA MET A 16 4.26 -3.40 -7.49
C MET A 16 3.21 -3.43 -6.38
N GLU A 17 3.60 -3.29 -5.11
CA GLU A 17 2.64 -3.16 -4.00
C GLU A 17 1.85 -1.85 -4.13
N ARG A 18 2.50 -0.72 -4.45
CA ARG A 18 1.83 0.57 -4.67
C ARG A 18 0.86 0.56 -5.85
N ALA A 19 1.25 -0.04 -6.97
CA ALA A 19 0.39 -0.23 -8.14
C ALA A 19 -0.86 -1.05 -7.78
N GLN A 20 -0.68 -2.14 -7.03
CA GLN A 20 -1.81 -2.91 -6.50
C GLN A 20 -2.68 -2.11 -5.53
N GLY A 21 -2.06 -1.26 -4.69
CA GLY A 21 -2.75 -0.34 -3.78
C GLY A 21 -3.71 0.59 -4.53
N VAL A 22 -3.19 1.32 -5.52
CA VAL A 22 -4.00 2.21 -6.38
C VAL A 22 -5.15 1.45 -7.02
N LEU A 23 -4.87 0.34 -7.73
CA LEU A 23 -5.89 -0.43 -8.43
C LEU A 23 -6.99 -0.95 -7.49
N ARG A 24 -6.60 -1.46 -6.31
CA ARG A 24 -7.53 -1.99 -5.31
C ARG A 24 -8.43 -0.90 -4.75
N VAL A 25 -7.86 0.25 -4.39
CA VAL A 25 -8.62 1.38 -3.84
C VAL A 25 -9.54 1.96 -4.92
N SER A 26 -9.05 2.15 -6.15
CA SER A 26 -9.84 2.61 -7.29
C SER A 26 -11.00 1.67 -7.62
N TYR A 27 -10.77 0.35 -7.61
CA TYR A 27 -11.82 -0.65 -7.79
C TYR A 27 -12.92 -0.56 -6.74
N VAL A 28 -12.54 -0.49 -5.45
CA VAL A 28 -13.50 -0.35 -4.35
C VAL A 28 -14.27 0.96 -4.48
N ARG A 29 -13.59 2.07 -4.77
CA ARG A 29 -14.24 3.38 -4.92
C ARG A 29 -15.22 3.38 -6.08
N TYR A 30 -14.84 2.79 -7.21
CA TYR A 30 -15.70 2.66 -8.38
C TYR A 30 -16.97 1.88 -8.04
N ILE A 31 -16.86 0.69 -7.42
CA ILE A 31 -18.02 -0.11 -7.04
C ILE A 31 -18.94 0.62 -6.08
N LEU A 32 -18.38 1.23 -5.02
CA LEU A 32 -19.19 1.95 -4.05
C LEU A 32 -19.88 3.19 -4.67
N SER A 33 -19.29 3.80 -5.69
CA SER A 33 -19.90 4.93 -6.42
C SER A 33 -21.12 4.54 -7.26
N LEU A 34 -21.24 3.25 -7.62
CA LEU A 34 -22.42 2.73 -8.33
C LEU A 34 -23.64 2.59 -7.41
N ASP A 35 -23.43 2.47 -6.10
CA ASP A 35 -24.48 2.37 -5.09
C ASP A 35 -24.84 3.76 -4.52
N LYS A 36 -25.55 4.55 -5.35
CA LYS A 36 -25.91 5.95 -5.04
C LYS A 36 -26.84 6.13 -3.84
N ASN A 37 -27.53 5.07 -3.38
CA ASN A 37 -28.49 5.14 -2.28
C ASN A 37 -27.81 5.15 -0.91
N ILE A 38 -26.62 4.57 -0.79
CA ILE A 38 -25.87 4.42 0.48
C ILE A 38 -24.71 5.42 0.57
N HIS A 39 -24.17 5.85 -0.58
CA HIS A 39 -22.89 6.56 -0.67
C HIS A 39 -22.97 7.94 -1.34
N HIS A 40 -24.03 8.72 -1.06
CA HIS A 40 -24.30 10.01 -1.73
C HIS A 40 -23.13 11.03 -1.68
N ASN A 41 -22.23 10.92 -0.69
CA ASN A 41 -21.09 11.82 -0.49
C ASN A 41 -19.73 11.18 -0.84
N LEU A 42 -19.71 10.06 -1.57
CA LEU A 42 -18.45 9.38 -1.90
C LEU A 42 -17.71 10.11 -3.03
N THR A 43 -16.62 10.78 -2.68
CA THR A 43 -15.73 11.48 -3.62
C THR A 43 -14.48 10.65 -3.93
N TRP A 44 -13.75 10.95 -5.01
CA TRP A 44 -12.44 10.36 -5.32
C TRP A 44 -11.28 11.07 -4.62
N ARG A 45 -11.54 12.21 -3.95
CA ARG A 45 -10.53 13.05 -3.27
C ARG A 45 -9.55 12.26 -2.40
N PRO A 46 -9.97 11.36 -1.48
CA PRO A 46 -9.01 10.61 -0.66
C PRO A 46 -8.01 9.79 -1.48
N VAL A 47 -8.44 9.23 -2.60
CA VAL A 47 -7.59 8.43 -3.48
C VAL A 47 -6.63 9.33 -4.26
N LEU A 48 -7.12 10.47 -4.76
CA LEU A 48 -6.31 11.46 -5.47
C LEU A 48 -5.25 12.09 -4.56
N GLU A 49 -5.60 12.43 -3.32
CA GLU A 49 -4.66 12.99 -2.34
C GLU A 49 -3.56 12.00 -1.96
N ILE A 50 -3.87 10.72 -1.83
CA ILE A 50 -2.87 9.69 -1.48
C ILE A 50 -1.96 9.39 -2.68
N PHE A 51 -2.50 9.32 -3.89
CA PHE A 51 -1.80 8.70 -5.03
C PHE A 51 -1.47 9.64 -6.20
N ALA A 52 -1.98 10.87 -6.25
CA ALA A 52 -1.82 11.73 -7.43
C ALA A 52 -1.05 13.04 -7.18
N HIS A 53 -0.79 13.43 -5.92
CA HIS A 53 -0.01 14.65 -5.57
C HIS A 53 -0.45 15.90 -6.36
N LEU A 54 -1.76 16.11 -6.44
CA LEU A 54 -2.37 17.19 -7.21
C LEU A 54 -2.56 18.43 -6.36
N ASP A 55 -2.67 19.58 -7.03
CA ASP A 55 -3.15 20.78 -6.36
C ASP A 55 -4.67 20.72 -6.08
N GLU A 56 -5.16 21.67 -5.29
CA GLU A 56 -6.56 21.68 -4.84
C GLU A 56 -7.53 21.87 -6.02
N ASP A 57 -7.16 22.67 -7.02
CA ASP A 57 -8.00 22.96 -8.18
C ASP A 57 -8.15 21.71 -9.09
N GLU A 58 -7.05 20.98 -9.31
CA GLU A 58 -7.06 19.69 -9.99
C GLU A 58 -7.91 18.66 -9.24
N ILE A 59 -7.80 18.59 -7.90
CA ILE A 59 -8.62 17.64 -7.11
C ILE A 59 -10.10 17.99 -7.25
N LEU A 60 -10.50 19.25 -7.09
CA LEU A 60 -11.88 19.69 -7.23
C LEU A 60 -12.47 19.35 -8.61
N HIS A 61 -11.66 19.43 -9.66
CA HIS A 61 -12.08 19.06 -11.02
C HIS A 61 -12.33 17.56 -11.18
N LEU A 62 -11.55 16.71 -10.50
CA LEU A 62 -11.55 15.26 -10.69
C LEU A 62 -12.39 14.50 -9.65
N GLU A 63 -12.59 15.05 -8.46
CA GLU A 63 -13.06 14.30 -7.29
C GLU A 63 -14.48 13.74 -7.41
N ASN A 64 -15.30 14.27 -8.33
CA ASN A 64 -16.69 13.86 -8.51
C ASN A 64 -16.92 13.08 -9.81
N ASP A 65 -15.87 12.78 -10.59
CA ASP A 65 -16.00 12.09 -11.88
C ASP A 65 -14.99 10.94 -12.00
N ALA A 66 -15.52 9.71 -11.97
CA ALA A 66 -14.73 8.50 -12.15
C ALA A 66 -14.04 8.44 -13.52
N ALA A 67 -14.68 8.97 -14.57
CA ALA A 67 -14.13 8.96 -15.92
C ALA A 67 -12.91 9.88 -16.06
N LEU A 68 -12.75 10.86 -15.16
CA LEU A 68 -11.57 11.71 -15.09
C LEU A 68 -10.54 11.19 -14.06
N ALA A 69 -11.00 10.74 -12.89
CA ALA A 69 -10.14 10.27 -11.81
C ALA A 69 -9.37 8.98 -12.19
N LEU A 70 -10.02 8.02 -12.85
CA LEU A 70 -9.40 6.75 -13.21
C LEU A 70 -8.22 6.90 -14.19
N PRO A 71 -8.34 7.63 -15.32
CA PRO A 71 -7.19 7.89 -16.19
C PRO A 71 -6.05 8.61 -15.46
N LYS A 72 -6.34 9.59 -14.59
CA LYS A 72 -5.32 10.30 -13.79
C LYS A 72 -4.53 9.36 -12.87
N LEU A 73 -5.21 8.39 -12.26
CA LEU A 73 -4.59 7.42 -11.34
C LEU A 73 -3.86 6.28 -12.05
N ILE A 74 -4.30 5.89 -13.26
CA ILE A 74 -3.83 4.65 -13.90
C ILE A 74 -2.92 4.93 -15.09
N THR A 75 -3.33 5.80 -16.02
CA THR A 75 -2.70 5.89 -17.35
C THR A 75 -1.95 7.18 -17.62
N GLN A 76 -2.29 8.28 -16.95
CA GLN A 76 -1.68 9.59 -17.19
C GLN A 76 -0.24 9.64 -16.66
N THR A 77 0.66 10.08 -17.52
CA THR A 77 2.12 10.08 -17.27
C THR A 77 2.57 11.27 -16.43
N GLU A 78 1.75 12.31 -16.35
CA GLU A 78 1.98 13.52 -15.54
C GLU A 78 1.93 13.19 -14.05
N ASN A 79 1.09 12.21 -13.66
CA ASN A 79 1.11 11.65 -12.32
C ASN A 79 2.27 10.66 -12.18
N ALA A 80 3.34 11.05 -11.47
CA ALA A 80 4.50 10.19 -11.21
C ALA A 80 4.14 8.87 -10.51
N ASN A 81 3.05 8.86 -9.74
CA ASN A 81 2.50 7.69 -9.06
C ASN A 81 1.33 7.06 -9.82
N SER A 82 1.18 7.29 -11.12
CA SER A 82 0.21 6.52 -11.90
C SER A 82 0.62 5.05 -11.98
N VAL A 83 -0.35 4.15 -12.08
CA VAL A 83 -0.09 2.71 -12.25
C VAL A 83 0.86 2.45 -13.42
N LYS A 84 0.68 3.18 -14.53
CA LYS A 84 1.55 3.10 -15.71
C LYS A 84 3.02 3.45 -15.39
N ASN A 85 3.27 4.56 -14.70
CA ASN A 85 4.62 4.97 -14.32
C ASN A 85 5.24 3.99 -13.29
N MET A 86 4.48 3.57 -12.28
CA MET A 86 4.95 2.59 -11.30
C MET A 86 5.32 1.25 -11.95
N VAL A 87 4.49 0.75 -12.87
CA VAL A 87 4.76 -0.50 -13.59
C VAL A 87 5.96 -0.34 -14.54
N LEU A 88 6.13 0.82 -15.18
CA LEU A 88 7.34 1.13 -15.95
C LEU A 88 8.60 1.03 -15.06
N HIS A 89 8.61 1.68 -13.89
CA HIS A 89 9.76 1.63 -12.97
C HIS A 89 9.99 0.22 -12.41
N ALA A 90 8.92 -0.51 -12.08
CA ALA A 90 9.00 -1.91 -11.67
C ALA A 90 9.66 -2.76 -12.76
N ARG A 91 9.21 -2.63 -14.02
CA ARG A 91 9.77 -3.36 -15.16
C ARG A 91 11.25 -3.03 -15.37
N GLU A 92 11.64 -1.76 -15.33
CA GLU A 92 13.05 -1.39 -15.52
C GLU A 92 13.94 -1.93 -14.41
N ASN A 93 13.46 -1.95 -13.16
CA ASN A 93 14.14 -2.62 -12.06
C ASN A 93 14.27 -4.13 -12.30
N ALA A 94 13.18 -4.80 -12.68
CA ALA A 94 13.19 -6.23 -13.00
C ALA A 94 14.14 -6.55 -14.17
N ARG A 95 14.22 -5.68 -15.18
CA ARG A 95 15.11 -5.83 -16.35
C ARG A 95 16.58 -5.76 -15.92
N GLY A 96 16.91 -4.87 -15.00
CA GLY A 96 18.27 -4.70 -14.50
C GLY A 96 18.76 -5.85 -13.62
N VAL A 97 17.85 -6.69 -13.11
CA VAL A 97 18.17 -7.80 -12.19
C VAL A 97 17.59 -9.14 -12.66
N GLN A 98 17.44 -9.34 -13.97
CA GLN A 98 16.88 -10.58 -14.54
C GLN A 98 17.57 -11.85 -14.03
N ASP A 99 18.89 -11.80 -13.79
CA ASP A 99 19.65 -12.93 -13.24
C ASP A 99 19.33 -13.26 -11.77
N TYR A 100 18.63 -12.36 -11.07
CA TYR A 100 18.29 -12.47 -9.65
C TYR A 100 16.79 -12.65 -9.39
N ILE A 101 15.97 -12.63 -10.43
CA ILE A 101 14.55 -12.97 -10.38
C ILE A 101 14.26 -14.19 -11.23
N THR A 102 13.14 -14.84 -10.99
CA THR A 102 12.71 -15.95 -11.84
C THR A 102 12.15 -15.43 -13.17
N LYS A 103 12.20 -16.29 -14.19
CA LYS A 103 11.66 -15.96 -15.52
C LYS A 103 10.18 -15.62 -15.45
N GLU A 104 9.44 -16.32 -14.60
CA GLU A 104 8.01 -16.12 -14.36
C GLU A 104 7.73 -14.73 -13.76
N VAL A 105 8.55 -14.26 -12.81
CA VAL A 105 8.41 -12.90 -12.25
C VAL A 105 8.66 -11.85 -13.33
N TRP A 106 9.71 -12.03 -14.14
CA TRP A 106 10.01 -11.12 -15.26
C TRP A 106 8.86 -11.08 -16.28
N GLU A 107 8.38 -12.23 -16.71
CA GLU A 107 7.30 -12.34 -17.70
C GLU A 107 6.00 -11.72 -17.20
N ASP A 108 5.68 -11.88 -15.91
CA ASP A 108 4.46 -11.31 -15.34
C ASP A 108 4.50 -9.78 -15.29
N VAL A 109 5.60 -9.20 -14.81
CA VAL A 109 5.80 -7.73 -14.78
C VAL A 109 5.83 -7.15 -16.19
N ASN A 110 6.51 -7.81 -17.13
CA ASN A 110 6.55 -7.37 -18.52
C ASN A 110 5.15 -7.48 -19.17
N GLY A 111 4.38 -8.51 -18.84
CA GLY A 111 2.98 -8.63 -19.28
C GLY A 111 2.10 -7.49 -18.75
N LEU A 112 2.19 -7.17 -17.46
CA LEU A 112 1.48 -6.03 -16.88
C LEU A 112 1.89 -4.72 -17.54
N TYR A 113 3.18 -4.53 -17.82
CA TYR A 113 3.68 -3.38 -18.57
C TYR A 113 3.02 -3.24 -19.94
N HIS A 114 2.87 -4.33 -20.70
CA HIS A 114 2.16 -4.26 -21.97
C HIS A 114 0.68 -3.92 -21.80
N MET A 115 0.02 -4.46 -20.77
CA MET A 115 -1.39 -4.17 -20.48
C MET A 115 -1.61 -2.68 -20.17
N VAL A 116 -0.76 -2.05 -19.34
CA VAL A 116 -0.90 -0.62 -18.99
C VAL A 116 -0.50 0.34 -20.12
N ASN A 117 0.10 -0.17 -21.19
CA ASN A 117 0.50 0.60 -22.38
C ASN A 117 -0.39 0.32 -23.61
N GLN A 118 -1.48 -0.45 -23.45
CA GLN A 118 -2.49 -0.61 -24.49
C GLN A 118 -3.09 0.76 -24.88
N PRO A 119 -3.15 1.13 -26.18
CA PRO A 119 -3.62 2.45 -26.61
C PRO A 119 -5.07 2.78 -26.25
N ASP A 120 -5.93 1.77 -26.20
CA ASP A 120 -7.37 1.85 -25.87
C ASP A 120 -7.63 1.90 -24.35
N LEU A 121 -6.61 1.72 -23.51
CA LEU A 121 -6.78 1.64 -22.06
C LEU A 121 -7.40 2.92 -21.44
N PRO A 122 -7.01 4.16 -21.82
CA PRO A 122 -7.63 5.36 -21.27
C PRO A 122 -9.12 5.47 -21.58
N GLU A 123 -9.52 5.12 -22.81
CA GLU A 123 -10.93 5.10 -23.25
C GLU A 123 -11.74 4.08 -22.45
N ARG A 124 -11.20 2.85 -22.30
CA ARG A 124 -11.83 1.80 -21.50
C ARG A 124 -12.04 2.17 -20.04
N LEU A 125 -11.17 3.01 -19.47
CA LEU A 125 -11.29 3.51 -18.09
C LEU A 125 -12.30 4.66 -17.95
N ALA A 126 -12.51 5.43 -19.01
CA ALA A 126 -13.48 6.54 -19.02
C ALA A 126 -14.92 6.07 -19.27
N GLU A 127 -15.11 4.86 -19.81
CA GLU A 127 -16.39 4.33 -20.23
C GLU A 127 -16.93 3.19 -19.34
N LEU A 128 -17.99 2.51 -19.80
CA LEU A 128 -18.67 1.40 -19.10
C LEU A 128 -17.76 0.18 -18.85
N ASN A 129 -16.59 0.11 -19.49
CA ASN A 129 -15.62 -0.99 -19.35
C ASN A 129 -14.61 -0.78 -18.20
N ALA A 130 -14.76 0.29 -17.41
CA ALA A 130 -13.83 0.62 -16.33
C ALA A 130 -13.72 -0.50 -15.29
N LEU A 131 -14.84 -1.10 -14.88
CA LEU A 131 -14.87 -2.18 -13.89
C LEU A 131 -14.06 -3.39 -14.35
N GLN A 132 -14.35 -3.91 -15.55
CA GLN A 132 -13.65 -5.06 -16.13
C GLN A 132 -12.15 -4.78 -16.29
N THR A 133 -11.80 -3.53 -16.63
CA THR A 133 -10.41 -3.10 -16.78
C THR A 133 -9.68 -3.09 -15.43
N LEU A 134 -10.32 -2.57 -14.38
CA LEU A 134 -9.79 -2.58 -13.01
C LEU A 134 -9.62 -4.02 -12.48
N GLU A 135 -10.58 -4.91 -12.73
CA GLU A 135 -10.52 -6.32 -12.35
C GLU A 135 -9.35 -7.04 -13.03
N MET A 136 -9.20 -6.84 -14.33
CA MET A 136 -8.13 -7.43 -15.13
C MET A 136 -6.74 -6.99 -14.64
N LEU A 137 -6.54 -5.68 -14.43
CA LEU A 137 -5.28 -5.15 -13.92
C LEU A 137 -5.01 -5.62 -12.48
N SER A 138 -6.02 -5.58 -11.62
CA SER A 138 -5.91 -6.06 -10.22
C SER A 138 -5.58 -7.55 -10.16
N GLY A 139 -6.22 -8.36 -11.00
CA GLY A 139 -5.96 -9.79 -11.15
C GLY A 139 -4.52 -10.08 -11.55
N LYS A 140 -3.95 -9.26 -12.45
CA LYS A 140 -2.54 -9.37 -12.84
C LYS A 140 -1.60 -9.06 -11.67
N CYS A 141 -1.88 -8.05 -10.84
CA CYS A 141 -1.10 -7.79 -9.63
C CYS A 141 -1.21 -8.91 -8.58
N VAL A 142 -2.38 -9.57 -8.48
CA VAL A 142 -2.55 -10.75 -7.61
C VAL A 142 -1.73 -11.92 -8.15
N ALA A 143 -1.75 -12.16 -9.47
CA ALA A 143 -0.91 -13.16 -10.12
C ALA A 143 0.58 -12.90 -9.87
N TYR A 144 1.04 -11.66 -10.02
CA TYR A 144 2.41 -11.24 -9.67
C TYR A 144 2.78 -11.65 -8.25
N ALA A 145 1.93 -11.33 -7.27
CA ALA A 145 2.19 -11.64 -5.87
C ALA A 145 2.27 -13.15 -5.62
N GLY A 146 1.41 -13.94 -6.28
CA GLY A 146 1.42 -15.40 -6.20
C GLY A 146 2.63 -16.02 -6.89
N ILE A 147 2.97 -15.58 -8.10
CA ILE A 147 4.13 -16.05 -8.87
C ILE A 147 5.42 -15.76 -8.10
N THR A 148 5.57 -14.52 -7.62
CA THR A 148 6.71 -14.09 -6.81
C THR A 148 6.85 -14.97 -5.58
N ASP A 149 5.75 -15.23 -4.86
CA ASP A 149 5.76 -16.12 -3.72
C ASP A 149 6.08 -17.56 -4.12
N ILE A 150 5.55 -18.12 -5.19
CA ILE A 150 5.78 -19.53 -5.54
C ILE A 150 7.20 -19.79 -6.04
N THR A 151 7.77 -18.90 -6.87
CA THR A 151 8.97 -19.22 -7.66
C THR A 151 10.26 -18.63 -7.11
N MET A 152 10.23 -17.48 -6.43
CA MET A 152 11.46 -16.80 -6.01
C MET A 152 12.28 -17.62 -4.98
N PRO A 153 13.60 -17.79 -5.15
CA PRO A 153 14.45 -18.43 -4.13
C PRO A 153 14.41 -17.68 -2.79
N ARG A 154 14.41 -18.42 -1.68
CA ARG A 154 14.41 -17.81 -0.34
C ARG A 154 15.84 -17.45 0.06
N GLY A 155 16.16 -16.18 -0.04
CA GLY A 155 17.46 -15.64 0.31
C GLY A 155 17.43 -14.11 0.35
N GLN A 156 18.59 -13.48 0.19
CA GLN A 156 18.72 -12.02 0.29
C GLN A 156 17.79 -11.27 -0.67
N GLY A 157 17.74 -11.65 -1.95
CA GLY A 157 16.85 -11.00 -2.92
C GLY A 157 15.37 -11.02 -2.50
N TRP A 158 14.89 -12.18 -2.03
CA TRP A 158 13.56 -12.34 -1.45
C TRP A 158 13.32 -11.43 -0.23
N ASN A 159 14.32 -11.28 0.63
CA ASN A 159 14.20 -10.43 1.82
C ASN A 159 14.11 -8.95 1.44
N PHE A 160 14.93 -8.46 0.50
CA PHE A 160 14.86 -7.06 0.02
C PHE A 160 13.53 -6.77 -0.67
N MET A 161 13.08 -7.67 -1.55
CA MET A 161 11.76 -7.61 -2.18
C MET A 161 10.63 -7.52 -1.15
N ASN A 162 10.67 -8.35 -0.10
CA ASN A 162 9.63 -8.31 0.92
C ASN A 162 9.73 -7.10 1.85
N LEU A 163 10.93 -6.59 2.14
CA LEU A 163 11.07 -5.32 2.88
C LEU A 163 10.37 -4.17 2.15
N GLY A 164 10.65 -4.00 0.84
CA GLY A 164 9.98 -2.97 0.03
C GLY A 164 8.47 -3.10 0.07
N LYS A 165 7.97 -4.33 -0.14
CA LYS A 165 6.55 -4.67 -0.08
C LYS A 165 5.89 -4.29 1.26
N TYR A 166 6.44 -4.74 2.40
CA TYR A 166 5.79 -4.52 3.69
C TYR A 166 5.94 -3.08 4.21
N ILE A 167 7.01 -2.37 3.83
CA ILE A 167 7.13 -0.93 4.09
C ILE A 167 6.03 -0.18 3.33
N GLU A 168 5.88 -0.43 2.03
CA GLU A 168 4.86 0.22 1.21
C GLU A 168 3.46 -0.06 1.72
N ARG A 169 3.16 -1.33 1.99
CA ARG A 169 1.87 -1.75 2.56
C ARG A 169 1.55 -1.03 3.86
N SER A 170 2.53 -0.84 4.73
CA SER A 170 2.34 -0.14 6.00
C SER A 170 2.06 1.35 5.77
N LEU A 171 2.77 1.99 4.83
CA LEU A 171 2.55 3.39 4.45
C LEU A 171 1.15 3.59 3.86
N GLU A 172 0.72 2.74 2.92
CA GLU A 172 -0.63 2.75 2.36
C GLU A 172 -1.69 2.58 3.44
N THR A 173 -1.49 1.62 4.34
CA THR A 173 -2.44 1.33 5.42
C THR A 173 -2.61 2.55 6.31
N ILE A 174 -1.51 3.21 6.71
CA ILE A 174 -1.56 4.41 7.54
C ILE A 174 -2.26 5.55 6.78
N ALA A 175 -1.91 5.80 5.51
CA ALA A 175 -2.47 6.89 4.71
C ALA A 175 -3.98 6.72 4.46
N LEU A 176 -4.41 5.50 4.11
CA LEU A 176 -5.84 5.18 3.91
C LEU A 176 -6.62 5.34 5.21
N THR A 177 -6.04 4.92 6.34
CA THR A 177 -6.67 5.08 7.66
C THR A 177 -6.79 6.55 8.03
N GLU A 178 -5.73 7.33 7.88
CA GLU A 178 -5.73 8.77 8.17
C GLU A 178 -6.86 9.48 7.41
N LYS A 179 -6.99 9.21 6.10
CA LYS A 179 -8.01 9.86 5.25
C LYS A 179 -9.44 9.48 5.60
N GLU A 180 -9.68 8.22 5.94
CA GLU A 180 -11.03 7.76 6.29
C GLU A 180 -11.43 8.21 7.70
N TYR A 181 -10.49 8.32 8.65
CA TYR A 181 -10.76 8.90 9.97
C TYR A 181 -10.87 10.43 9.96
N GLU A 182 -10.18 11.11 9.05
CA GLU A 182 -10.35 12.55 8.80
C GLU A 182 -11.80 12.89 8.44
N HIS A 183 -12.48 12.03 7.66
CA HIS A 183 -13.88 12.24 7.27
C HIS A 183 -14.87 12.26 8.46
N ILE A 184 -14.53 11.57 9.56
CA ILE A 184 -15.31 11.60 10.81
C ILE A 184 -14.73 12.56 11.84
N GLY A 185 -13.77 13.40 11.46
CA GLY A 185 -13.09 14.35 12.34
C GLY A 185 -12.31 13.67 13.47
N TYR A 186 -11.83 12.44 13.26
CA TYR A 186 -11.18 11.61 14.27
C TYR A 186 -12.03 11.35 15.52
N ASN A 187 -13.36 11.55 15.46
CA ASN A 187 -14.25 11.34 16.59
C ASN A 187 -14.61 9.86 16.74
N LEU A 188 -13.90 9.17 17.63
CA LEU A 188 -14.11 7.75 17.91
C LEU A 188 -15.43 7.46 18.64
N ALA A 189 -15.98 8.43 19.39
CA ALA A 189 -17.20 8.25 20.18
C ALA A 189 -18.48 8.30 19.34
N GLN A 190 -18.46 8.97 18.18
CA GLN A 190 -19.61 9.01 17.29
C GLN A 190 -19.72 7.68 16.53
N GLU A 191 -20.49 6.74 17.09
CA GLU A 191 -20.67 5.41 16.50
C GLU A 191 -21.20 5.52 15.06
N ARG A 192 -20.42 4.97 14.13
CA ARG A 192 -20.77 4.88 12.71
C ARG A 192 -21.19 3.45 12.38
N ASP A 193 -22.05 3.31 11.39
CA ASP A 193 -22.38 2.01 10.81
C ASP A 193 -21.14 1.43 10.11
N VAL A 194 -20.97 0.10 10.16
CA VAL A 194 -19.96 -0.65 9.40
C VAL A 194 -20.03 -0.33 7.90
N MET A 195 -21.21 0.05 7.39
CA MET A 195 -21.38 0.51 6.01
C MET A 195 -20.50 1.72 5.66
N GLN A 196 -20.22 2.59 6.62
CA GLN A 196 -19.34 3.76 6.44
C GLN A 196 -17.87 3.35 6.35
N TRP A 197 -17.49 2.25 7.00
CA TRP A 197 -16.12 1.70 6.98
C TRP A 197 -15.85 0.73 5.83
N ARG A 198 -16.85 0.45 4.97
CA ARG A 198 -16.69 -0.43 3.80
C ARG A 198 -15.58 0.04 2.88
N SER A 199 -15.48 1.35 2.63
CA SER A 199 -14.42 1.95 1.80
C SER A 199 -13.04 1.52 2.30
N LEU A 200 -12.72 1.81 3.56
CA LEU A 200 -11.43 1.45 4.18
C LEU A 200 -11.23 -0.08 4.24
N LEU A 201 -12.20 -0.82 4.76
CA LEU A 201 -12.06 -2.25 5.00
C LEU A 201 -11.94 -3.06 3.70
N LEU A 202 -12.68 -2.73 2.65
CA LEU A 202 -12.53 -3.35 1.33
C LEU A 202 -11.20 -2.92 0.68
N SER A 203 -10.82 -1.65 0.81
CA SER A 203 -9.54 -1.13 0.34
C SER A 203 -8.33 -1.76 1.03
N LEU A 204 -8.51 -2.35 2.22
CA LEU A 204 -7.48 -3.13 2.90
C LEU A 204 -7.70 -4.65 2.79
N SER A 205 -8.67 -5.11 2.00
CA SER A 205 -9.05 -6.54 1.89
C SER A 205 -9.39 -7.18 3.25
N GLY A 206 -9.91 -6.40 4.18
CA GLY A 206 -10.18 -6.78 5.57
C GLY A 206 -11.66 -6.86 5.93
N TYR A 207 -12.58 -6.56 5.02
CA TYR A 207 -14.02 -6.50 5.31
C TYR A 207 -14.58 -7.82 5.85
N GLU A 208 -14.27 -8.94 5.19
CA GLU A 208 -14.70 -10.28 5.64
C GLU A 208 -14.15 -10.66 7.02
N LEU A 209 -12.89 -10.31 7.29
CA LEU A 209 -12.28 -10.52 8.60
C LEU A 209 -13.00 -9.71 9.69
N HIS A 210 -13.38 -8.48 9.35
CA HIS A 210 -14.09 -7.58 10.25
C HIS A 210 -15.43 -8.18 10.68
N LEU A 211 -16.27 -8.55 9.72
CA LEU A 211 -17.59 -9.12 9.98
C LEU A 211 -17.54 -10.39 10.84
N LYS A 212 -16.48 -11.20 10.68
CA LYS A 212 -16.33 -12.46 11.41
C LYS A 212 -15.88 -12.24 12.85
N ASN A 213 -14.95 -11.31 13.07
CA ASN A 213 -14.21 -11.20 14.35
C ASN A 213 -14.58 -9.98 15.20
N TYR A 214 -15.20 -8.94 14.62
CA TYR A 214 -15.51 -7.68 15.29
C TYR A 214 -17.03 -7.44 15.33
N ARG A 215 -17.74 -8.22 16.16
CA ARG A 215 -19.22 -8.24 16.19
C ARG A 215 -19.85 -7.37 17.28
N LYS A 216 -19.07 -6.87 18.24
CA LYS A 216 -19.55 -6.14 19.42
C LYS A 216 -18.68 -4.93 19.70
N GLY A 217 -19.23 -3.96 20.41
CA GLY A 217 -18.51 -2.75 20.80
C GLY A 217 -18.48 -1.70 19.69
N ASN A 218 -17.80 -0.61 19.96
CA ASN A 218 -17.71 0.53 19.08
C ASN A 218 -17.01 0.16 17.75
N ILE A 219 -17.72 0.32 16.64
CA ILE A 219 -17.25 -0.05 15.30
C ILE A 219 -16.00 0.74 14.89
N ASN A 220 -15.90 2.03 15.24
CA ASN A 220 -14.74 2.85 14.93
C ASN A 220 -13.49 2.25 15.61
N LEU A 221 -13.59 1.93 16.90
CA LEU A 221 -12.48 1.32 17.65
C LEU A 221 -12.12 -0.07 17.12
N ASN A 222 -13.12 -0.86 16.73
CA ASN A 222 -12.91 -2.18 16.14
C ASN A 222 -12.15 -2.11 14.81
N VAL A 223 -12.51 -1.18 13.93
CA VAL A 223 -11.81 -0.95 12.66
C VAL A 223 -10.38 -0.49 12.94
N LEU A 224 -10.18 0.44 13.89
CA LEU A 224 -8.87 0.92 14.27
C LEU A 224 -7.98 -0.21 14.82
N HIS A 225 -8.55 -1.03 15.71
CA HIS A 225 -7.88 -2.21 16.25
C HIS A 225 -7.49 -3.19 15.15
N GLN A 226 -8.40 -3.47 14.22
CA GLN A 226 -8.10 -4.33 13.08
C GLN A 226 -6.92 -3.81 12.26
N VAL A 227 -6.90 -2.52 11.96
CA VAL A 227 -5.91 -1.93 11.07
C VAL A 227 -4.56 -1.73 11.75
N ILE A 228 -4.53 -1.44 13.06
CA ILE A 228 -3.27 -1.19 13.78
C ILE A 228 -2.72 -2.48 14.40
N PHE A 229 -3.55 -3.20 15.19
CA PHE A 229 -3.08 -4.19 16.15
C PHE A 229 -3.33 -5.66 15.76
N ASN A 230 -4.20 -5.93 14.79
CA ASN A 230 -4.59 -7.32 14.49
C ASN A 230 -3.44 -8.14 13.88
N VAL A 231 -2.92 -9.11 14.65
CA VAL A 231 -1.78 -9.95 14.26
C VAL A 231 -2.09 -10.98 13.16
N ASP A 232 -3.37 -11.18 12.84
CA ASP A 232 -3.82 -12.14 11.82
C ASP A 232 -4.32 -11.43 10.55
N PHE A 233 -4.26 -10.10 10.51
CA PHE A 233 -4.63 -9.31 9.34
C PHE A 233 -3.39 -8.90 8.54
N PRO A 234 -3.17 -9.40 7.31
CA PRO A 234 -1.93 -9.15 6.55
C PRO A 234 -1.62 -7.70 6.19
N ARG A 235 -2.62 -6.81 6.28
CA ARG A 235 -2.46 -5.37 6.07
C ARG A 235 -2.50 -4.58 7.37
N SER A 236 -2.62 -5.22 8.54
CA SER A 236 -2.42 -4.46 9.77
C SER A 236 -0.99 -3.96 9.86
N ILE A 237 -0.82 -2.85 10.57
CA ILE A 237 0.50 -2.26 10.78
C ILE A 237 1.34 -3.22 11.62
N LEU A 238 0.82 -3.79 12.70
CA LEU A 238 1.55 -4.73 13.55
C LEU A 238 1.99 -5.98 12.79
N TYR A 239 1.13 -6.55 11.94
CA TYR A 239 1.51 -7.69 11.10
C TYR A 239 2.64 -7.32 10.14
N SER A 240 2.49 -6.20 9.43
CA SER A 240 3.48 -5.74 8.46
C SER A 240 4.81 -5.43 9.14
N PHE A 241 4.80 -4.80 10.32
CA PHE A 241 5.99 -4.52 11.11
C PHE A 241 6.70 -5.78 11.61
N LYS A 242 5.94 -6.80 12.01
CA LYS A 242 6.50 -8.12 12.34
C LYS A 242 7.21 -8.74 11.15
N ARG A 243 6.66 -8.58 9.93
CA ARG A 243 7.30 -9.04 8.69
C ARG A 243 8.54 -8.23 8.35
N ILE A 244 8.47 -6.89 8.40
CA ILE A 244 9.64 -6.01 8.19
C ILE A 244 10.78 -6.41 9.12
N ARG A 245 10.52 -6.55 10.43
CA ARG A 245 11.53 -6.97 11.42
C ARG A 245 12.17 -8.29 11.06
N ARG A 246 11.40 -9.28 10.61
CA ARG A 246 11.93 -10.58 10.20
C ARG A 246 12.92 -10.42 9.05
N TYR A 247 12.50 -9.80 7.95
CA TYR A 247 13.33 -9.67 6.76
C TYR A 247 14.54 -8.77 6.98
N LEU A 248 14.39 -7.71 7.77
CA LEU A 248 15.50 -6.86 8.19
C LEU A 248 16.54 -7.66 8.96
N ASN A 249 16.13 -8.46 9.95
CA ASN A 249 17.04 -9.31 10.70
C ASN A 249 17.75 -10.33 9.80
N ASP A 250 17.04 -10.92 8.84
CA ASP A 250 17.64 -11.90 7.93
C ASP A 250 18.62 -11.26 6.92
N ILE A 251 18.42 -9.99 6.55
CA ILE A 251 19.41 -9.23 5.76
C ILE A 251 20.64 -8.90 6.59
N VAL A 252 20.46 -8.44 7.83
CA VAL A 252 21.56 -8.01 8.71
C VAL A 252 22.43 -9.17 9.18
N LYS A 253 21.87 -10.37 9.36
CA LYS A 253 22.65 -11.57 9.73
C LYS A 253 23.81 -11.85 8.77
N ASP A 254 23.62 -11.60 7.48
CA ASP A 254 24.63 -11.87 6.45
C ASP A 254 25.65 -10.73 6.30
N ASN A 255 25.39 -9.56 6.88
CA ASN A 255 26.30 -8.41 6.84
C ASN A 255 26.20 -7.55 8.12
N PRO A 256 26.66 -8.06 9.27
CA PRO A 256 26.56 -7.36 10.54
C PRO A 256 27.55 -6.19 10.62
N SER A 257 27.06 -5.04 11.07
CA SER A 257 27.83 -3.83 11.34
C SER A 257 27.16 -2.98 12.43
N ASP A 258 27.87 -2.04 13.04
CA ASP A 258 27.27 -1.15 14.05
C ASP A 258 26.11 -0.32 13.45
N GLU A 259 26.26 0.13 12.21
CA GLU A 259 25.24 0.90 11.48
C GLU A 259 23.97 0.08 11.21
N THR A 260 24.12 -1.18 10.78
CA THR A 260 22.98 -2.08 10.56
C THR A 260 22.28 -2.41 11.87
N MET A 261 23.01 -2.55 12.98
CA MET A 261 22.44 -2.75 14.31
C MET A 261 21.70 -1.51 14.81
N LEU A 262 22.20 -0.30 14.55
CA LEU A 262 21.50 0.95 14.85
C LEU A 262 20.18 1.07 14.09
N LEU A 263 20.16 0.65 12.82
CA LEU A 263 18.96 0.60 11.98
C LEU A 263 17.93 -0.43 12.49
N VAL A 264 18.40 -1.63 12.88
CA VAL A 264 17.54 -2.64 13.52
C VAL A 264 16.95 -2.10 14.81
N ASN A 265 17.76 -1.41 15.63
CA ASN A 265 17.32 -0.81 16.88
C ASN A 265 16.29 0.31 16.66
N SER A 266 16.48 1.17 15.64
CA SER A 266 15.50 2.21 15.31
C SER A 266 14.17 1.61 14.89
N PHE A 267 14.17 0.59 14.04
CA PHE A 267 12.95 -0.11 13.66
C PHE A 267 12.31 -0.87 14.83
N CYS A 268 13.12 -1.49 15.70
CA CYS A 268 12.60 -2.19 16.87
C CYS A 268 11.92 -1.24 17.87
N ARG A 269 12.38 0.02 18.00
CA ARG A 269 11.67 1.05 18.79
C ARG A 269 10.30 1.36 18.19
N LEU A 270 10.25 1.64 16.89
CA LEU A 270 9.01 1.88 16.14
C LEU A 270 8.02 0.70 16.26
N HIS A 271 8.50 -0.53 16.09
CA HIS A 271 7.68 -1.73 16.23
C HIS A 271 7.20 -1.94 17.67
N SER A 272 8.04 -1.67 18.68
CA SER A 272 7.67 -1.84 20.10
C SER A 272 6.59 -0.86 20.52
N ARG A 273 6.60 0.38 19.98
CA ARG A 273 5.56 1.40 20.21
C ARG A 273 4.16 0.88 19.89
N ILE A 274 4.00 0.11 18.81
CA ILE A 274 2.70 -0.47 18.45
C ILE A 274 2.46 -1.78 19.19
N ARG A 275 3.48 -2.65 19.26
CA ARG A 275 3.33 -4.00 19.79
C ARG A 275 2.91 -4.04 21.25
N TYR A 276 3.37 -3.08 22.05
CA TYR A 276 3.10 -3.02 23.49
C TYR A 276 2.17 -1.86 23.87
N MET A 277 1.53 -1.21 22.89
CA MET A 277 0.46 -0.27 23.16
C MET A 277 -0.82 -1.06 23.44
N ASP A 278 -1.43 -0.80 24.60
CA ASP A 278 -2.73 -1.36 24.90
C ASP A 278 -3.78 -0.72 23.97
N PRO A 279 -4.68 -1.49 23.35
CA PRO A 279 -5.68 -0.93 22.44
C PRO A 279 -6.53 0.17 23.05
N GLU A 280 -6.80 0.12 24.36
CA GLU A 280 -7.56 1.13 25.09
C GLU A 280 -6.83 2.48 25.18
N ASP A 281 -5.50 2.49 25.07
CA ASP A 281 -4.72 3.73 25.09
C ASP A 281 -4.84 4.51 23.77
N ILE A 282 -5.30 3.86 22.68
CA ILE A 282 -5.51 4.55 21.40
C ILE A 282 -6.59 5.64 21.50
N GLU A 283 -7.52 5.48 22.45
CA GLU A 283 -8.59 6.46 22.71
C GLU A 283 -8.08 7.70 23.43
N LYS A 284 -6.94 7.58 24.14
CA LYS A 284 -6.35 8.63 24.96
C LYS A 284 -5.33 9.46 24.18
N VAL A 285 -4.88 8.97 23.02
CA VAL A 285 -3.94 9.68 22.16
C VAL A 285 -4.69 10.49 21.10
N ASP A 286 -4.07 11.58 20.64
CA ASP A 286 -4.50 12.23 19.41
C ASP A 286 -4.21 11.30 18.22
N LEU A 287 -5.25 10.64 17.71
CA LEU A 287 -5.14 9.67 16.62
C LEU A 287 -4.53 10.27 15.35
N LYS A 288 -4.84 11.55 15.04
CA LYS A 288 -4.28 12.23 13.87
C LYS A 288 -2.77 12.34 13.99
N THR A 289 -2.31 12.88 15.12
CA THR A 289 -0.87 13.02 15.40
C THR A 289 -0.18 11.66 15.46
N PHE A 290 -0.81 10.66 16.09
CA PHE A 290 -0.27 9.31 16.18
C PHE A 290 -0.01 8.68 14.80
N LEU A 291 -1.00 8.69 13.90
CA LEU A 291 -0.85 8.14 12.54
C LEU A 291 0.19 8.92 11.72
N MET A 292 0.19 10.25 11.84
CA MET A 292 1.15 11.11 11.15
C MET A 292 2.59 10.81 11.59
N GLU A 293 2.87 10.77 12.89
CA GLU A 293 4.18 10.44 13.43
C GLU A 293 4.64 9.05 12.99
N LEU A 294 3.73 8.07 13.04
CA LEU A 294 4.03 6.71 12.63
C LEU A 294 4.44 6.62 11.16
N ARG A 295 3.75 7.37 10.28
CA ARG A 295 4.11 7.48 8.87
C ARG A 295 5.49 8.13 8.70
N ILE A 296 5.76 9.23 9.40
CA ILE A 296 7.04 9.96 9.33
C ILE A 296 8.20 9.08 9.81
N GLU A 297 8.04 8.38 10.93
CA GLU A 297 9.06 7.49 11.48
C GLU A 297 9.35 6.31 10.53
N LEU A 298 8.32 5.74 9.91
CA LEU A 298 8.48 4.68 8.92
C LEU A 298 9.17 5.17 7.63
N LEU A 299 8.83 6.37 7.15
CA LEU A 299 9.51 6.99 6.01
C LEU A 299 10.98 7.26 6.33
N LYS A 300 11.28 7.81 7.52
CA LYS A 300 12.65 8.02 8.00
C LYS A 300 13.43 6.72 8.05
N PHE A 301 12.84 5.66 8.60
CA PHE A 301 13.44 4.32 8.59
C PHE A 301 13.72 3.84 7.16
N SER A 302 12.76 3.99 6.24
CA SER A 302 12.93 3.60 4.83
C SER A 302 14.07 4.37 4.14
N THR A 303 14.23 5.66 4.43
CA THR A 303 15.33 6.48 3.88
C THR A 303 16.67 6.03 4.44
N GLN A 304 16.77 5.82 5.75
CA GLN A 304 17.99 5.32 6.40
C GLN A 304 18.38 3.93 5.88
N PHE A 305 17.39 3.06 5.68
CA PHE A 305 17.60 1.75 5.06
C PHE A 305 18.18 1.88 3.65
N GLY A 306 17.62 2.75 2.82
CA GLY A 306 18.13 3.00 1.47
C GLY A 306 19.56 3.53 1.45
N GLN A 307 19.87 4.52 2.30
CA GLN A 307 21.22 5.08 2.43
C GLN A 307 22.26 4.02 2.81
N LEU A 308 21.90 3.13 3.74
CA LEU A 308 22.81 2.09 4.23
C LEU A 308 23.06 0.98 3.22
N PHE A 309 22.01 0.52 2.51
CA PHE A 309 22.10 -0.67 1.66
C PHE A 309 22.29 -0.39 0.16
N PHE A 310 21.91 0.80 -0.32
CA PHE A 310 21.83 1.10 -1.77
C PHE A 310 22.87 2.13 -2.25
N SER A 311 23.80 2.54 -1.39
CA SER A 311 24.91 3.43 -1.76
C SER A 311 24.44 4.77 -2.36
N TYR A 312 23.31 5.30 -1.89
CA TYR A 312 22.92 6.69 -2.16
C TYR A 312 23.85 7.61 -1.36
N HIS A 313 24.96 8.03 -1.97
CA HIS A 313 25.83 9.08 -1.44
C HIS A 313 25.30 10.47 -1.80
#